data_AF-A0A5K7ZMK0-F1
#
_entry.id   AF-A0A5K7ZMK0-F1
#
_cell.length_a   1.000
_cell.length_b   1.000
_cell.length_c   1.000
_cell.angle_alpha   90.00
_cell.angle_beta   90.00
_cell.angle_gamma   90.00
#
_symmetry.space_group_name_H-M   'P 1'
#
loop_
_entity.id
_entity.type
_entity.pdbx_description
1 polymer ?
#
loop_
_entity_poly.entity_id
_entity_poly.type
_entity_poly.pdbx_seq_one_letter_code
_entity_poly.pdbx_strand_id
1 'polypeptide(L)'
;MEDDFFDDSYESDDIFPPTGPYTYEIPLPDNEFPDPLQENVFLGSVHNNPYEQLLNESNEEAFFEHLKETEPILKDVVELLSRTYDIEISGDPIGNPDFFDRQDGPNSCAIATASMILRNIGYDFGEDFLADYFQQFGAYDPEFGTDSHSIADAINVLSELTNSDFNATEINHFTIDELKQILDSGDKILVGVDSHELYYDSDITLNEIRGIPDSGHAIQLIGIIRNGNDTSVVLNDPGIENGAGITVPLDRFLHSSDDFNYTAIRVA
;
A
#
# COMPACT_ATOMS: atom_id res chain seq x y z
N MET A 1 14.98 54.95 30.38
CA MET A 1 14.66 55.30 28.99
C MET A 1 13.88 54.11 28.47
N GLU A 2 12.59 54.04 28.82
CA GLU A 2 11.50 54.83 28.18
C GLU A 2 11.36 54.33 26.73
N ASP A 3 10.20 53.99 26.17
CA ASP A 3 8.78 54.16 26.50
C ASP A 3 8.08 53.44 25.30
N ASP A 4 7.16 52.50 25.50
CA ASP A 4 5.70 52.68 25.58
C ASP A 4 4.93 52.58 24.24
N PHE A 5 3.81 51.83 24.34
CA PHE A 5 2.54 51.94 23.60
C PHE A 5 2.45 51.53 22.11
N PHE A 6 1.60 50.53 21.81
CA PHE A 6 0.21 50.78 21.39
C PHE A 6 -0.67 49.53 21.62
N ASP A 7 -1.70 49.75 22.45
CA ASP A 7 -2.93 48.98 22.59
C ASP A 7 -3.91 49.48 21.51
N ASP A 8 -4.67 48.59 20.88
CA ASP A 8 -5.98 48.93 20.33
C ASP A 8 -6.85 47.67 20.25
N SER A 9 -7.69 47.57 21.28
CA SER A 9 -8.93 46.82 21.37
C SER A 9 -9.86 47.02 20.17
N TYR A 10 -10.46 45.93 19.68
CA TYR A 10 -11.78 45.94 19.05
C TYR A 10 -12.65 44.85 19.69
N GLU A 11 -13.52 45.28 20.60
CA GLU A 11 -14.74 44.59 21.00
C GLU A 11 -15.92 45.04 20.11
N SER A 12 -17.01 44.26 20.19
CA SER A 12 -18.40 44.50 19.72
C SER A 12 -18.68 44.07 18.28
N ASP A 13 -19.69 43.25 17.95
CA ASP A 13 -21.02 43.12 18.54
C ASP A 13 -21.63 41.70 18.41
N ASP A 14 -22.42 41.37 19.43
CA ASP A 14 -23.42 40.30 19.56
C ASP A 14 -24.41 40.22 18.39
N ILE A 15 -24.64 39.02 17.81
CA ILE A 15 -25.99 38.52 17.44
C ILE A 15 -26.03 36.98 17.51
N PHE A 16 -26.49 36.42 18.63
CA PHE A 16 -27.18 35.13 18.68
C PHE A 16 -28.69 35.37 18.63
N PRO A 17 -29.48 34.55 17.92
CA PRO A 17 -30.44 33.68 18.62
C PRO A 17 -30.78 32.38 17.83
N PRO A 18 -31.74 31.56 18.28
CA PRO A 18 -31.82 30.84 19.54
C PRO A 18 -31.83 29.31 19.33
N THR A 19 -31.51 28.56 20.39
CA THR A 19 -31.69 27.11 20.49
C THR A 19 -33.17 26.74 20.67
N GLY A 20 -33.68 25.86 19.81
CA GLY A 20 -35.00 25.23 19.93
C GLY A 20 -35.20 24.14 18.86
N PRO A 21 -35.82 23.00 19.17
CA PRO A 21 -35.89 21.87 18.24
C PRO A 21 -37.01 22.10 17.22
N TYR A 22 -36.65 22.19 15.94
CA TYR A 22 -37.62 22.13 14.85
C TYR A 22 -37.78 20.67 14.41
N THR A 23 -38.87 20.04 14.84
CA THR A 23 -39.38 18.81 14.24
C THR A 23 -40.14 19.17 12.97
N TYR A 24 -39.62 18.79 11.81
CA TYR A 24 -40.38 18.78 10.55
C TYR A 24 -40.88 17.35 10.30
N GLU A 25 -42.17 17.12 10.51
CA GLU A 25 -42.86 15.94 10.00
C GLU A 25 -43.16 16.15 8.51
N ILE A 26 -42.61 15.29 7.66
CA ILE A 26 -42.96 15.21 6.24
C ILE A 26 -44.11 14.19 6.10
N PRO A 27 -45.26 14.55 5.51
CA PRO A 27 -46.32 13.58 5.25
C PRO A 27 -45.94 12.72 4.04
N LEU A 28 -45.97 11.40 4.20
CA LEU A 28 -45.92 10.46 3.08
C LEU A 28 -47.27 10.48 2.33
N PRO A 29 -47.30 10.71 1.01
CA PRO A 29 -48.50 10.44 0.24
C PRO A 29 -48.57 8.95 -0.12
N ASP A 30 -49.68 8.32 0.27
CA ASP A 30 -50.18 7.08 -0.31
C ASP A 30 -50.28 7.26 -1.84
N ASN A 31 -49.64 6.37 -2.60
CA ASN A 31 -50.11 6.04 -3.94
C ASN A 31 -49.58 4.68 -4.38
N GLU A 32 -50.56 3.79 -4.52
CA GLU A 32 -50.53 2.52 -5.22
C GLU A 32 -49.92 2.67 -6.62
N PHE A 33 -48.99 1.79 -6.97
CA PHE A 33 -48.70 1.45 -8.36
C PHE A 33 -48.85 -0.05 -8.57
N PRO A 34 -49.39 -0.47 -9.74
CA PRO A 34 -49.90 -1.82 -9.94
C PRO A 34 -48.78 -2.82 -10.24
N ASP A 35 -49.01 -4.03 -9.76
CA ASP A 35 -48.27 -5.26 -10.07
C ASP A 35 -48.28 -5.59 -11.58
N PRO A 36 -47.12 -5.84 -12.21
CA PRO A 36 -47.07 -6.54 -13.48
C PRO A 36 -46.18 -7.80 -13.38
N LEU A 37 -46.65 -8.83 -12.67
CA LEU A 37 -46.16 -10.21 -12.85
C LEU A 37 -47.28 -11.15 -13.32
N GLN A 38 -47.63 -11.05 -14.61
CA GLN A 38 -48.08 -12.16 -15.47
C GLN A 38 -47.54 -11.84 -16.89
N GLU A 39 -46.72 -12.63 -17.58
CA GLU A 39 -46.69 -14.09 -17.75
C GLU A 39 -45.25 -14.62 -18.00
N ASN A 40 -45.09 -15.90 -17.71
CA ASN A 40 -43.90 -16.75 -17.82
C ASN A 40 -43.24 -16.79 -19.21
N VAL A 41 -41.90 -16.77 -19.25
CA VAL A 41 -41.12 -17.81 -19.95
C VAL A 41 -39.89 -18.19 -19.13
N PHE A 42 -39.90 -19.43 -18.68
CA PHE A 42 -38.85 -20.26 -18.10
C PHE A 42 -37.43 -19.95 -18.62
N LEU A 43 -36.46 -19.74 -17.73
CA LEU A 43 -35.11 -20.36 -17.76
C LEU A 43 -34.34 -20.01 -16.46
N GLY A 44 -34.08 -21.04 -15.63
CA GLY A 44 -32.86 -21.15 -14.82
C GLY A 44 -32.74 -20.30 -13.55
N SER A 45 -32.97 -20.94 -12.41
CA SER A 45 -32.61 -20.49 -11.06
C SER A 45 -31.16 -20.01 -10.90
N VAL A 46 -30.96 -18.85 -10.26
CA VAL A 46 -29.76 -18.56 -9.47
C VAL A 46 -30.20 -17.94 -8.14
N HIS A 47 -29.73 -18.54 -7.06
CA HIS A 47 -30.01 -18.18 -5.68
C HIS A 47 -29.42 -16.80 -5.33
N ASN A 48 -30.15 -16.06 -4.50
CA ASN A 48 -29.73 -14.85 -3.80
C ASN A 48 -28.29 -14.96 -3.27
N ASN A 49 -27.43 -14.07 -3.77
CA ASN A 49 -26.09 -13.90 -3.25
C ASN A 49 -26.16 -13.00 -1.98
N PRO A 50 -25.77 -13.48 -0.79
CA PRO A 50 -25.82 -12.69 0.44
C PRO A 50 -24.87 -11.47 0.44
N TYR A 51 -23.96 -11.36 -0.53
CA TYR A 51 -22.98 -10.27 -0.61
C TYR A 51 -23.51 -8.98 -1.28
N GLU A 52 -24.68 -9.01 -1.95
CA GLU A 52 -25.26 -7.79 -2.55
C GLU A 52 -25.65 -6.73 -1.52
N GLN A 53 -25.91 -7.13 -0.27
CA GLN A 53 -26.29 -6.18 0.81
C GLN A 53 -25.09 -5.49 1.47
N LEU A 54 -23.85 -5.93 1.22
CA LEU A 54 -22.64 -5.34 1.78
C LEU A 54 -22.05 -4.23 0.89
N LEU A 55 -22.58 -4.03 -0.32
CA LEU A 55 -22.06 -3.12 -1.35
C LEU A 55 -22.72 -1.74 -1.37
N ASN A 56 -23.07 -1.18 -0.21
CA ASN A 56 -23.41 0.24 -0.11
C ASN A 56 -22.18 1.04 0.30
N GLU A 57 -21.97 2.18 -0.38
CA GLU A 57 -20.81 3.10 -0.37
C GLU A 57 -20.36 3.62 1.01
N SER A 58 -20.95 3.18 2.12
CA SER A 58 -20.63 3.64 3.47
C SER A 58 -19.94 2.59 4.35
N ASN A 59 -19.35 1.53 3.79
CA ASN A 59 -18.62 0.56 4.62
C ASN A 59 -17.52 -0.26 3.92
N GLU A 60 -16.70 0.38 3.07
CA GLU A 60 -15.51 -0.25 2.47
C GLU A 60 -14.58 -0.86 3.53
N GLU A 61 -14.41 -0.20 4.67
CA GLU A 61 -13.56 -0.66 5.77
C GLU A 61 -14.07 -1.98 6.39
N ALA A 62 -15.38 -2.13 6.58
CA ALA A 62 -15.96 -3.40 7.05
C ALA A 62 -15.96 -4.49 5.97
N PHE A 63 -16.00 -4.11 4.70
CA PHE A 63 -15.87 -5.04 3.58
C PHE A 63 -14.46 -5.64 3.55
N PHE A 64 -13.41 -4.81 3.66
CA PHE A 64 -12.03 -5.28 3.74
C PHE A 64 -11.72 -6.07 5.02
N GLU A 65 -12.30 -5.71 6.17
CA GLU A 65 -12.19 -6.51 7.40
C GLU A 65 -12.87 -7.88 7.29
N HIS A 66 -14.04 -7.98 6.64
CA HIS A 66 -14.70 -9.27 6.41
C HIS A 66 -13.97 -10.15 5.39
N LEU A 67 -13.29 -9.53 4.41
CA LEU A 67 -12.48 -10.24 3.42
C LEU A 67 -11.26 -10.94 4.07
N LYS A 68 -10.62 -10.33 5.07
CA LYS A 68 -9.49 -10.92 5.83
C LYS A 68 -9.83 -12.26 6.51
N GLU A 69 -11.10 -12.52 6.81
CA GLU A 69 -11.52 -13.74 7.52
C GLU A 69 -11.74 -14.97 6.59
N THR A 70 -11.65 -14.83 5.25
CA THR A 70 -12.02 -15.89 4.30
C THR A 70 -11.06 -16.06 3.11
N GLU A 71 -9.85 -16.57 3.37
CA GLU A 71 -8.80 -16.73 2.35
C GLU A 71 -9.17 -17.48 1.04
N PRO A 72 -10.00 -18.54 1.03
CA PRO A 72 -10.35 -19.21 -0.23
C PRO A 72 -11.30 -18.40 -1.12
N ILE A 73 -12.01 -17.41 -0.56
CA ILE A 73 -13.07 -16.64 -1.26
C ILE A 73 -12.49 -15.36 -1.86
N LEU A 74 -11.43 -14.80 -1.27
CA LEU A 74 -10.77 -13.55 -1.68
C LEU A 74 -10.33 -13.55 -3.14
N LYS A 75 -9.65 -14.61 -3.60
CA LYS A 75 -9.16 -14.69 -4.99
C LYS A 75 -10.30 -14.74 -6.00
N ASP A 76 -11.35 -15.51 -5.69
CA ASP A 76 -12.54 -15.65 -6.53
C ASP A 76 -13.36 -14.34 -6.57
N VAL A 77 -13.43 -13.61 -5.45
CA VAL A 77 -14.11 -12.30 -5.38
C VAL A 77 -13.32 -11.23 -6.14
N VAL A 78 -11.99 -11.20 -6.03
CA VAL A 78 -11.14 -10.30 -6.81
C VAL A 78 -11.25 -10.58 -8.30
N GLU A 79 -11.26 -11.86 -8.70
CA GLU A 79 -11.48 -12.26 -10.10
C GLU A 79 -12.89 -11.88 -10.59
N LEU A 80 -13.91 -11.93 -9.72
CA LEU A 80 -15.26 -11.49 -10.05
C LEU A 80 -15.35 -9.96 -10.20
N LEU A 81 -14.72 -9.20 -9.30
CA LEU A 81 -14.72 -7.74 -9.30
C LEU A 81 -13.93 -7.16 -10.48
N SER A 82 -12.76 -7.70 -10.79
CA SER A 82 -11.98 -7.33 -11.97
C SER A 82 -12.77 -7.46 -13.27
N ARG A 83 -13.55 -8.55 -13.40
CA ARG A 83 -14.44 -8.77 -14.56
C ARG A 83 -15.64 -7.82 -14.61
N THR A 84 -16.04 -7.26 -13.48
CA THR A 84 -17.25 -6.43 -13.35
C THR A 84 -16.93 -4.94 -13.42
N TYR A 85 -15.77 -4.51 -12.91
CA TYR A 85 -15.42 -3.11 -12.68
C TYR A 85 -14.21 -2.60 -13.49
N ASP A 86 -13.73 -3.35 -14.48
CA ASP A 86 -12.53 -2.99 -15.27
C ASP A 86 -11.31 -2.68 -14.38
N ILE A 87 -11.10 -3.56 -13.39
CA ILE A 87 -9.98 -3.48 -12.46
C ILE A 87 -8.91 -4.46 -12.93
N GLU A 88 -7.72 -3.96 -13.26
CA GLU A 88 -6.54 -4.79 -13.52
C GLU A 88 -5.68 -4.84 -12.25
N ILE A 89 -5.24 -6.03 -11.87
CA ILE A 89 -4.35 -6.24 -10.74
C ILE A 89 -3.14 -7.04 -11.22
N SER A 90 -1.95 -6.50 -10.99
CA SER A 90 -0.69 -7.21 -11.15
C SER A 90 -0.07 -7.50 -9.78
N GLY A 91 0.51 -8.68 -9.62
CA GLY A 91 1.10 -9.14 -8.36
C GLY A 91 0.08 -9.74 -7.39
N ASP A 92 0.44 -9.72 -6.10
CA ASP A 92 -0.39 -10.27 -5.02
C ASP A 92 -0.52 -9.27 -3.86
N PRO A 93 -1.31 -8.20 -4.03
CA PRO A 93 -1.50 -7.18 -3.01
C PRO A 93 -2.29 -7.67 -1.78
N ILE A 94 -2.83 -8.88 -1.81
CA ILE A 94 -3.62 -9.46 -0.72
C ILE A 94 -2.79 -10.43 0.12
N GLY A 95 -2.02 -11.32 -0.51
CA GLY A 95 -1.21 -12.32 0.20
C GLY A 95 0.19 -11.83 0.57
N ASN A 96 0.82 -10.97 -0.22
CA ASN A 96 2.16 -10.47 0.11
C ASN A 96 2.26 -9.61 1.39
N PRO A 97 1.21 -8.89 1.85
CA PRO A 97 1.21 -8.26 3.17
C PRO A 97 1.49 -9.20 4.34
N ASP A 98 1.22 -10.51 4.24
CA ASP A 98 1.47 -11.49 5.31
C ASP A 98 2.97 -11.69 5.61
N PHE A 99 3.83 -11.30 4.67
CA PHE A 99 5.28 -11.36 4.82
C PHE A 99 5.89 -10.07 5.35
N PHE A 100 5.06 -9.05 5.63
CA PHE A 100 5.51 -7.78 6.15
C PHE A 100 6.24 -7.95 7.49
N ASP A 101 7.36 -7.23 7.61
CA ASP A 101 8.09 -7.07 8.86
C ASP A 101 8.62 -5.64 8.93
N ARG A 102 8.66 -5.10 10.15
CA ARG A 102 9.20 -3.75 10.39
C ARG A 102 10.71 -3.84 10.50
N GLN A 103 11.42 -2.83 10.00
CA GLN A 103 12.88 -2.76 10.18
C GLN A 103 13.26 -2.65 11.67
N ASP A 104 14.31 -3.36 12.08
CA ASP A 104 14.81 -3.36 13.45
C ASP A 104 15.70 -2.14 13.74
N GLY A 105 16.46 -1.68 12.75
CA GLY A 105 17.38 -0.54 12.83
C GLY A 105 16.94 0.65 11.98
N PRO A 106 17.37 1.89 12.28
CA PRO A 106 16.96 3.08 11.53
C PRO A 106 17.44 3.10 10.07
N ASN A 107 18.52 2.38 9.74
CA ASN A 107 19.11 2.34 8.41
C ASN A 107 19.01 0.95 7.75
N SER A 108 18.20 0.03 8.29
CA SER A 108 18.12 -1.36 7.82
C SER A 108 16.96 -1.61 6.85
N CYS A 109 16.31 -0.58 6.30
CA CYS A 109 15.15 -0.72 5.40
C CYS A 109 15.38 -1.68 4.21
N ALA A 110 16.54 -1.61 3.57
CA ALA A 110 16.90 -2.52 2.47
C ALA A 110 17.09 -3.97 2.95
N ILE A 111 17.60 -4.17 4.17
CA ILE A 111 17.79 -5.48 4.78
C ILE A 111 16.44 -6.08 5.18
N ALA A 112 15.60 -5.30 5.86
CA ALA A 112 14.23 -5.67 6.21
C ALA A 112 13.44 -6.04 4.95
N THR A 113 13.53 -5.24 3.89
CA THR A 113 12.87 -5.51 2.61
C THR A 113 13.40 -6.78 1.95
N ALA A 114 14.72 -6.99 1.91
CA ALA A 114 15.29 -8.23 1.41
C ALA A 114 14.82 -9.45 2.24
N SER A 115 14.73 -9.31 3.56
CA SER A 115 14.20 -10.34 4.47
C SER A 115 12.75 -10.70 4.13
N MET A 116 11.87 -9.71 3.99
CA MET A 116 10.46 -9.91 3.59
C MET A 116 10.36 -10.63 2.25
N ILE A 117 11.15 -10.20 1.26
CA ILE A 117 11.17 -10.80 -0.08
C ILE A 117 11.63 -12.25 -0.04
N LEU A 118 12.76 -12.54 0.62
CA LEU A 118 13.31 -13.89 0.71
C LEU A 118 12.36 -14.83 1.46
N ARG A 119 11.74 -14.35 2.55
CA ARG A 119 10.72 -15.09 3.29
C ARG A 119 9.51 -15.41 2.41
N ASN A 120 9.08 -14.46 1.59
CA ASN A 120 7.96 -14.63 0.65
C ASN A 120 8.23 -15.71 -0.40
N ILE A 121 9.47 -15.84 -0.88
CA ILE A 121 9.87 -16.93 -1.79
C ILE A 121 10.32 -18.22 -1.06
N GLY A 122 10.11 -18.31 0.25
CA GLY A 122 10.30 -19.54 1.03
C GLY A 122 11.63 -19.67 1.78
N TYR A 123 12.44 -18.62 1.85
CA TYR A 123 13.72 -18.59 2.54
C TYR A 123 13.72 -17.58 3.69
N ASP A 124 13.48 -18.06 4.91
CA ASP A 124 13.44 -17.20 6.11
C ASP A 124 14.81 -17.18 6.81
N PHE A 125 15.61 -16.16 6.49
CA PHE A 125 16.91 -15.92 7.14
C PHE A 125 16.81 -15.00 8.36
N GLY A 126 15.82 -14.11 8.39
CA GLY A 126 15.68 -13.05 9.38
C GLY A 126 16.58 -11.84 9.12
N GLU A 127 16.18 -10.67 9.65
CA GLU A 127 16.89 -9.40 9.45
C GLU A 127 18.29 -9.43 10.10
N ASP A 128 18.42 -9.91 11.33
CA ASP A 128 19.70 -10.00 12.06
C ASP A 128 20.78 -10.72 11.24
N PHE A 129 20.47 -11.90 10.69
CA PHE A 129 21.42 -12.67 9.89
C PHE A 129 21.77 -11.94 8.59
N LEU A 130 20.77 -11.36 7.91
CA LEU A 130 21.00 -10.65 6.66
C LEU A 130 21.80 -9.36 6.89
N ALA A 131 21.57 -8.65 8.00
CA ALA A 131 22.35 -7.49 8.38
C ALA A 131 23.84 -7.85 8.57
N ASP A 132 24.13 -8.88 9.37
CA ASP A 132 25.49 -9.38 9.57
C ASP A 132 26.13 -9.84 8.26
N TYR A 133 25.37 -10.52 7.40
CA TYR A 133 25.85 -11.01 6.11
C TYR A 133 26.16 -9.87 5.14
N PHE A 134 25.22 -8.94 4.94
CA PHE A 134 25.41 -7.79 4.03
C PHE A 134 26.53 -6.88 4.52
N GLN A 135 26.71 -6.73 5.84
CA GLN A 135 27.83 -5.98 6.39
C GLN A 135 29.17 -6.66 6.09
N GLN A 136 29.27 -7.97 6.26
CA GLN A 136 30.48 -8.73 5.91
C GLN A 136 30.77 -8.72 4.41
N PHE A 137 29.72 -8.71 3.58
CA PHE A 137 29.83 -8.55 2.14
C PHE A 137 30.29 -7.15 1.73
N GLY A 138 30.04 -6.15 2.58
CA GLY A 138 30.32 -4.73 2.32
C GLY A 138 29.18 -3.98 1.63
N ALA A 139 27.98 -4.57 1.57
CA ALA A 139 26.78 -3.94 1.02
C ALA A 139 26.03 -3.06 2.03
N TYR A 140 26.22 -3.28 3.34
CA TYR A 140 25.48 -2.61 4.41
C TYR A 140 26.39 -2.05 5.51
N ASP A 141 26.08 -0.85 5.97
CA ASP A 141 26.63 -0.26 7.17
C ASP A 141 25.49 0.21 8.08
N PRO A 142 25.45 -0.18 9.37
CA PRO A 142 24.36 0.23 10.26
C PRO A 142 24.27 1.74 10.51
N GLU A 143 25.35 2.50 10.27
CA GLU A 143 25.38 3.96 10.38
C GLU A 143 24.90 4.65 9.10
N PHE A 144 25.13 4.06 7.92
CA PHE A 144 24.89 4.72 6.62
C PHE A 144 23.85 4.06 5.73
N GLY A 145 23.39 2.85 6.06
CA GLY A 145 22.47 2.07 5.25
C GLY A 145 23.15 1.19 4.21
N THR A 146 22.44 0.90 3.13
CA THR A 146 22.84 -0.08 2.11
C THR A 146 23.19 0.62 0.80
N ASP A 147 24.27 0.17 0.14
CA ASP A 147 24.55 0.53 -1.25
C ASP A 147 23.61 -0.25 -2.18
N SER A 148 22.71 0.47 -2.87
CA SER A 148 21.70 -0.13 -3.73
C SER A 148 22.28 -1.02 -4.83
N HIS A 149 23.47 -0.69 -5.35
CA HIS A 149 24.13 -1.45 -6.40
C HIS A 149 24.75 -2.76 -5.93
N SER A 150 24.87 -2.94 -4.61
CA SER A 150 25.47 -4.13 -4.00
C SER A 150 24.43 -5.14 -3.50
N ILE A 151 23.13 -4.79 -3.48
CA ILE A 151 22.06 -5.65 -2.94
C ILE A 151 21.90 -6.92 -3.77
N ALA A 152 21.79 -6.80 -5.10
CA ALA A 152 21.58 -7.95 -5.97
C ALA A 152 22.77 -8.93 -5.89
N ASP A 153 23.99 -8.41 -5.89
CA ASP A 153 25.21 -9.21 -5.76
C ASP A 153 25.28 -9.94 -4.42
N ALA A 154 24.94 -9.28 -3.31
CA ALA A 154 24.88 -9.91 -2.00
C ALA A 154 23.83 -11.04 -1.97
N ILE A 155 22.63 -10.82 -2.51
CA ILE A 155 21.59 -11.87 -2.59
C ILE A 155 22.06 -13.05 -3.44
N ASN A 156 22.68 -12.80 -4.59
CA ASN A 156 23.18 -13.86 -5.47
C ASN A 156 24.27 -14.70 -4.80
N VAL A 157 25.23 -14.05 -4.11
CA VAL A 157 26.27 -14.79 -3.38
C VAL A 157 25.69 -15.54 -2.19
N LEU A 158 24.67 -14.99 -1.51
CA LEU A 158 23.96 -15.71 -0.45
C LEU A 158 23.35 -17.00 -0.99
N SER A 159 22.65 -16.92 -2.13
CA SER A 159 22.03 -18.07 -2.80
C SER A 159 23.04 -19.19 -3.09
N GLU A 160 24.22 -18.83 -3.60
CA GLU A 160 25.30 -19.78 -3.85
C GLU A 160 25.81 -20.43 -2.55
N LEU A 161 26.00 -19.63 -1.48
CA LEU A 161 26.50 -20.10 -0.19
C LEU A 161 25.52 -21.03 0.52
N THR A 162 24.22 -20.79 0.37
CA THR A 162 23.15 -21.58 1.00
C THR A 162 22.66 -22.71 0.11
N ASN A 163 23.20 -22.85 -1.11
CA ASN A 163 22.71 -23.80 -2.12
C ASN A 163 21.18 -23.70 -2.30
N SER A 164 20.71 -22.46 -2.36
CA SER A 164 19.29 -22.11 -2.55
C SER A 164 19.02 -21.82 -4.02
N ASP A 165 17.75 -21.91 -4.41
CA ASP A 165 17.31 -21.65 -5.78
C ASP A 165 16.55 -20.32 -5.80
N PHE A 166 17.31 -19.23 -5.70
CA PHE A 166 16.84 -17.86 -5.93
C PHE A 166 17.95 -17.02 -6.55
N ASN A 167 17.59 -15.94 -7.24
CA ASN A 167 18.53 -14.99 -7.80
C ASN A 167 17.98 -13.57 -7.75
N ALA A 168 18.87 -12.58 -7.77
CA ALA A 168 18.53 -11.18 -7.82
C ALA A 168 19.14 -10.49 -9.04
N THR A 169 18.42 -9.53 -9.61
CA THR A 169 18.87 -8.70 -10.72
C THR A 169 18.54 -7.24 -10.43
N GLU A 170 19.54 -6.38 -10.53
CA GLU A 170 19.32 -4.93 -10.51
C GLU A 170 18.71 -4.46 -11.84
N ILE A 171 17.65 -3.67 -11.72
CA ILE A 171 16.97 -3.00 -12.81
C ILE A 171 17.21 -1.50 -12.61
N ASN A 172 17.63 -0.85 -13.69
CA ASN A 172 17.81 0.59 -13.74
C ASN A 172 16.83 1.16 -14.76
N HIS A 173 16.24 2.31 -14.45
CA HIS A 173 15.23 2.95 -15.30
C HIS A 173 14.01 2.04 -15.54
N PHE A 174 13.47 1.42 -14.48
CA PHE A 174 12.30 0.54 -14.65
C PHE A 174 11.14 1.27 -15.33
N THR A 175 10.30 0.51 -16.02
CA THR A 175 9.00 1.00 -16.50
C THR A 175 7.87 0.31 -15.74
N ILE A 176 6.69 0.93 -15.68
CA ILE A 176 5.53 0.31 -15.04
C ILE A 176 5.13 -1.01 -15.71
N ASP A 177 5.22 -1.09 -17.03
CA ASP A 177 4.95 -2.34 -17.75
C ASP A 177 5.95 -3.46 -17.40
N GLU A 178 7.20 -3.11 -17.13
CA GLU A 178 8.22 -4.05 -16.67
C GLU A 178 7.93 -4.52 -15.23
N LEU A 179 7.61 -3.59 -14.32
CA LEU A 179 7.21 -3.96 -12.95
C LEU A 179 5.97 -4.85 -12.93
N LYS A 180 4.95 -4.57 -13.78
CA LYS A 180 3.78 -5.44 -13.94
C LYS A 180 4.18 -6.84 -14.39
N GLN A 181 5.04 -6.96 -15.40
CA GLN A 181 5.51 -8.27 -15.88
C GLN A 181 6.23 -9.08 -14.81
N ILE A 182 7.06 -8.43 -13.99
CA ILE A 182 7.79 -9.06 -12.88
C ILE A 182 6.79 -9.52 -11.79
N LEU A 183 5.84 -8.66 -11.42
CA LEU A 183 4.81 -9.00 -10.44
C LEU A 183 3.94 -10.17 -10.94
N ASP A 184 3.57 -10.19 -12.22
CA ASP A 184 2.73 -11.22 -12.84
C ASP A 184 3.45 -12.56 -13.01
N SER A 185 4.80 -12.58 -13.05
CA SER A 185 5.58 -13.83 -13.03
C SER A 185 5.66 -14.45 -11.63
N GLY A 186 5.24 -13.71 -10.60
CA GLY A 186 5.37 -14.11 -9.20
C GLY A 186 6.71 -13.73 -8.57
N ASP A 187 7.55 -12.99 -9.27
CA ASP A 187 8.82 -12.49 -8.77
C ASP A 187 8.57 -11.32 -7.81
N LYS A 188 9.59 -10.98 -7.03
CA LYS A 188 9.49 -9.96 -5.97
C LYS A 188 10.37 -8.76 -6.29
N ILE A 189 9.97 -7.59 -5.80
CA ILE A 189 10.57 -6.32 -6.18
C ILE A 189 10.88 -5.51 -4.93
N LEU A 190 12.14 -5.16 -4.74
CA LEU A 190 12.59 -4.09 -3.85
C LEU A 190 12.77 -2.83 -4.69
N VAL A 191 12.32 -1.68 -4.21
CA VAL A 191 12.45 -0.40 -4.92
C VAL A 191 13.12 0.64 -4.02
N GLY A 192 14.07 1.39 -4.60
CA GLY A 192 14.63 2.57 -3.96
C GLY A 192 13.74 3.80 -4.18
N VAL A 193 13.42 4.50 -3.09
CA VAL A 193 12.52 5.67 -3.09
C VAL A 193 13.00 6.74 -2.12
N ASP A 194 12.63 7.99 -2.38
CA ASP A 194 12.64 9.05 -1.39
C ASP A 194 11.36 8.95 -0.56
N SER A 195 11.51 8.58 0.70
CA SER A 195 10.40 8.41 1.64
C SER A 195 9.68 9.72 1.96
N HIS A 196 10.35 10.88 1.84
CA HIS A 196 9.71 12.18 1.99
C HIS A 196 8.72 12.39 0.84
N GLU A 197 9.15 12.19 -0.40
CA GLU A 197 8.28 12.37 -1.57
C GLU A 197 7.17 11.31 -1.66
N LEU A 198 7.43 10.10 -1.16
CA LEU A 198 6.45 9.02 -1.19
C LEU A 198 5.26 9.27 -0.26
N TYR A 199 5.45 9.98 0.85
CA TYR A 199 4.41 10.17 1.88
C TYR A 199 4.02 11.64 2.13
N TYR A 200 4.87 12.61 1.81
CA TYR A 200 4.59 14.02 2.11
C TYR A 200 4.05 14.78 0.89
N ASP A 201 2.81 15.24 1.04
CA ASP A 201 2.14 16.19 0.15
C ASP A 201 1.10 16.96 1.00
N SER A 202 1.54 18.06 1.63
CA SER A 202 0.79 19.05 2.46
C SER A 202 -0.22 18.64 3.57
N ASP A 203 -0.69 17.40 3.72
CA ASP A 203 -1.81 17.09 4.63
C ASP A 203 -1.61 15.90 5.60
N ILE A 204 -0.48 15.19 5.58
CA ILE A 204 -0.16 14.20 6.64
C ILE A 204 0.63 14.88 7.75
N THR A 205 0.05 14.93 8.96
CA THR A 205 0.72 15.56 10.10
C THR A 205 1.89 14.70 10.59
N LEU A 206 3.03 15.35 10.87
CA LEU A 206 4.30 14.78 11.37
C LEU A 206 4.19 13.81 12.57
N ASN A 207 3.03 13.72 13.20
CA ASN A 207 2.80 12.86 14.37
C ASN A 207 2.53 11.39 14.02
N GLU A 208 2.09 11.09 12.78
CA GLU A 208 1.72 9.72 12.37
C GLU A 208 2.90 8.97 11.72
N ILE A 209 3.93 9.68 11.26
CA ILE A 209 5.08 9.14 10.54
C ILE A 209 6.34 9.23 11.41
N ARG A 210 6.33 8.59 12.58
CA ARG A 210 7.52 8.50 13.44
C ARG A 210 8.33 7.27 13.06
N GLY A 211 9.42 7.46 12.32
CA GLY A 211 10.36 6.38 11.99
C GLY A 211 10.94 6.40 10.58
N ILE A 212 10.46 7.31 9.72
CA ILE A 212 10.99 7.43 8.36
C ILE A 212 12.36 8.14 8.37
N PRO A 213 13.40 7.57 7.74
CA PRO A 213 14.68 8.26 7.56
C PRO A 213 14.50 9.52 6.69
N ASP A 214 15.20 10.60 7.04
CA ASP A 214 15.10 11.94 6.42
C ASP A 214 15.58 12.01 4.95
N SER A 215 15.99 10.88 4.35
CA SER A 215 16.32 10.71 2.92
C SER A 215 16.62 9.25 2.62
N GLY A 216 16.26 8.77 1.42
CA GLY A 216 16.58 7.45 0.87
C GLY A 216 16.04 6.24 1.63
N HIS A 217 15.21 5.46 0.96
CA HIS A 217 14.46 4.35 1.56
C HIS A 217 14.30 3.18 0.59
N ALA A 218 14.05 1.99 1.14
CA ALA A 218 13.82 0.78 0.38
C ALA A 218 12.52 0.13 0.85
N ILE A 219 11.66 -0.18 -0.12
CA ILE A 219 10.34 -0.75 0.09
C ILE A 219 10.13 -1.97 -0.81
N GLN A 220 9.17 -2.82 -0.45
CA GLN A 220 8.72 -3.89 -1.35
C GLN A 220 7.52 -3.40 -2.17
N LEU A 221 7.59 -3.50 -3.49
CA LEU A 221 6.43 -3.37 -4.35
C LEU A 221 5.73 -4.74 -4.46
N ILE A 222 4.48 -4.81 -4.00
CA ILE A 222 3.72 -6.07 -3.91
C ILE A 222 2.53 -6.17 -4.83
N GLY A 223 2.07 -5.03 -5.38
CA GLY A 223 1.02 -5.02 -6.39
C GLY A 223 0.88 -3.70 -7.12
N ILE A 224 0.23 -3.75 -8.28
CA ILE A 224 -0.20 -2.58 -9.05
C ILE A 224 -1.68 -2.78 -9.35
N ILE A 225 -2.51 -1.80 -8.98
CA ILE A 225 -3.95 -1.82 -9.18
C ILE A 225 -4.32 -0.68 -10.12
N ARG A 226 -4.98 -1.02 -11.24
CA ARG A 226 -5.56 -0.06 -12.16
C ARG A 226 -7.08 -0.14 -12.06
N ASN A 227 -7.72 0.99 -11.81
CA ASN A 227 -9.18 1.15 -11.80
C ASN A 227 -9.54 2.24 -12.82
N GLY A 228 -9.92 1.83 -14.04
CA GLY A 228 -10.13 2.74 -15.16
C GLY A 228 -8.89 3.57 -15.51
N ASN A 229 -8.92 4.87 -15.19
CA ASN A 229 -7.81 5.80 -15.45
C ASN A 229 -6.87 5.97 -14.24
N ASP A 230 -7.29 5.54 -13.06
CA ASP A 230 -6.51 5.68 -11.84
C ASP A 230 -5.64 4.44 -11.65
N THR A 231 -4.35 4.65 -11.37
CA THR A 231 -3.41 3.56 -11.09
C THR A 231 -2.72 3.83 -9.77
N SER A 232 -2.65 2.81 -8.93
CA SER A 232 -1.98 2.85 -7.63
C SER A 232 -1.02 1.67 -7.49
N VAL A 233 0.01 1.84 -6.67
CA VAL A 233 0.91 0.78 -6.24
C VAL A 233 0.55 0.34 -4.83
N VAL A 234 0.79 -0.92 -4.51
CA VAL A 234 0.63 -1.50 -3.18
C VAL A 234 1.99 -1.92 -2.66
N LEU A 235 2.33 -1.50 -1.45
CA LEU A 235 3.68 -1.53 -0.90
C LEU A 235 3.70 -2.22 0.46
N ASN A 236 4.79 -2.93 0.77
CA ASN A 236 5.19 -3.20 2.15
C ASN A 236 6.35 -2.26 2.49
N ASP A 237 6.15 -1.37 3.46
CA ASP A 237 7.14 -0.37 3.88
C ASP A 237 7.67 -0.69 5.30
N PRO A 238 8.92 -1.17 5.44
CA PRO A 238 9.45 -1.58 6.74
C PRO A 238 9.70 -0.41 7.69
N GLY A 239 9.71 0.83 7.22
CA GLY A 239 9.90 2.05 8.02
C GLY A 239 8.64 2.51 8.76
N ILE A 240 7.48 1.92 8.46
CA ILE A 240 6.18 2.28 9.02
C ILE A 240 5.65 1.15 9.92
N GLU A 241 5.17 1.46 11.13
CA GLU A 241 4.70 0.47 12.12
C GLU A 241 3.58 -0.45 11.60
N ASN A 242 2.73 0.06 10.71
CA ASN A 242 1.70 -0.70 9.99
C ASN A 242 1.94 -0.60 8.47
N GLY A 243 3.17 -0.87 8.05
CA GLY A 243 3.65 -0.70 6.68
C GLY A 243 3.11 -1.70 5.65
N ALA A 244 2.33 -2.69 6.06
CA ALA A 244 1.83 -3.75 5.19
C ALA A 244 0.71 -3.26 4.26
N GLY A 245 0.82 -3.54 2.96
CA GLY A 245 -0.27 -3.29 2.01
C GLY A 245 -0.64 -1.82 1.78
N ILE A 246 0.28 -0.87 2.02
CA ILE A 246 0.01 0.55 1.83
C ILE A 246 -0.22 0.83 0.35
N THR A 247 -1.34 1.50 0.04
CA THR A 247 -1.67 1.90 -1.34
C THR A 247 -1.27 3.36 -1.58
N VAL A 248 -0.51 3.62 -2.65
CA VAL A 248 -0.03 4.95 -3.01
C VAL A 248 -0.36 5.24 -4.49
N PRO A 249 -0.77 6.47 -4.85
CA PRO A 249 -0.92 6.87 -6.25
C PRO A 249 0.35 6.62 -7.07
N LEU A 250 0.18 6.14 -8.30
CA LEU A 250 1.31 5.76 -9.16
C LEU A 250 2.24 6.95 -9.46
N ASP A 251 1.70 8.13 -9.67
CA ASP A 251 2.46 9.35 -9.94
C ASP A 251 3.37 9.73 -8.76
N ARG A 252 2.87 9.59 -7.53
CA ARG A 252 3.67 9.81 -6.32
C ARG A 252 4.78 8.79 -6.17
N PHE A 253 4.47 7.51 -6.38
CA PHE A 253 5.50 6.45 -6.37
C PHE A 253 6.60 6.72 -7.40
N LEU A 254 6.23 7.08 -8.64
CA LEU A 254 7.19 7.39 -9.68
C LEU A 254 8.04 8.62 -9.35
N HIS A 255 7.43 9.68 -8.82
CA HIS A 255 8.16 10.85 -8.36
C HIS A 255 9.19 10.47 -7.30
N SER A 256 8.77 9.73 -6.27
CA SER A 256 9.68 9.29 -5.19
C SER A 256 10.85 8.42 -5.65
N SER A 257 10.75 7.76 -6.79
CA SER A 257 11.83 6.89 -7.31
C SER A 257 12.75 7.61 -8.30
N ASP A 258 12.44 8.84 -8.72
CA ASP A 258 13.22 9.59 -9.73
C ASP A 258 14.65 9.87 -9.23
N ASP A 259 14.80 10.26 -7.97
CA ASP A 259 16.10 10.50 -7.31
C ASP A 259 16.97 9.23 -7.23
N PHE A 260 16.34 8.06 -7.29
CA PHE A 260 16.98 6.75 -7.32
C PHE A 260 17.09 6.20 -8.73
N ASN A 261 16.90 7.05 -9.76
CA ASN A 261 17.00 6.67 -11.17
C ASN A 261 16.09 5.49 -11.57
N TYR A 262 14.95 5.35 -10.87
CA TYR A 262 14.06 4.20 -10.98
C TYR A 262 14.82 2.87 -10.84
N THR A 263 15.64 2.77 -9.79
CA THR A 263 16.35 1.54 -9.43
C THR A 263 15.44 0.59 -8.64
N ALA A 264 15.41 -0.66 -9.08
CA ALA A 264 14.73 -1.76 -8.40
C ALA A 264 15.59 -3.02 -8.40
N ILE A 265 15.38 -3.89 -7.42
CA ILE A 265 15.97 -5.22 -7.37
C ILE A 265 14.84 -6.23 -7.56
N ARG A 266 14.89 -6.96 -8.67
CA ARG A 266 14.05 -8.13 -8.91
C ARG A 266 14.66 -9.34 -8.22
N VAL A 267 13.84 -10.13 -7.52
CA VAL A 267 14.24 -11.41 -6.92
C VAL A 267 13.29 -12.51 -7.42
N ALA A 268 13.86 -13.60 -7.93
CA ALA A 268 13.15 -14.71 -8.56
C ALA A 268 13.60 -16.05 -7.98
#